data_AF-A0A7V3V1Z0-F1
#
_entry.id   AF-A0A7V3V1Z0-F1
#
_cell.length_a   1.000
_cell.length_b   1.000
_cell.length_c   1.000
_cell.angle_alpha   90.00
_cell.angle_beta   90.00
_cell.angle_gamma   90.00
#
_symmetry.space_group_name_H-M   'P 1'
#
loop_
_entity.id
_entity.type
_entity.pdbx_description
1 polymer ?
#
loop_
_entity_poly.entity_id
_entity_poly.type
_entity_poly.pdbx_seq_one_letter_code
_entity_poly.pdbx_strand_id
1 'polypeptide(L)'
;MIAEAIEKIRGRIVEACSRVGRNPNTVTLMAVTKGRSIKEIQEAISCGVTEIGESRVQEAVKKYEFFESSESDLHWHLVGH
;
A
#
# COMPACT_ATOMS: atom_id res chain seq x y z
N MET A 1 -9.30 4.10 -11.86
CA MET A 1 -8.55 2.84 -11.69
C MET A 1 -7.65 2.95 -10.45
N ILE A 2 -7.12 1.84 -9.89
CA ILE A 2 -6.26 1.92 -8.69
C ILE A 2 -4.96 2.65 -9.02
N ALA A 3 -4.41 2.42 -10.22
CA ALA A 3 -3.23 3.14 -10.71
C ALA A 3 -3.40 4.67 -10.67
N GLU A 4 -4.51 5.19 -11.20
CA GLU A 4 -4.81 6.63 -11.19
C GLU A 4 -4.94 7.20 -9.78
N ALA A 5 -5.52 6.42 -8.86
CA ALA A 5 -5.67 6.83 -7.47
C ALA A 5 -4.31 6.91 -6.76
N ILE A 6 -3.43 5.93 -7.00
CA ILE A 6 -2.06 5.91 -6.45
C ILE A 6 -1.26 7.10 -6.96
N GLU A 7 -1.30 7.37 -8.27
CA GLU A 7 -0.56 8.49 -8.86
C GLU A 7 -1.04 9.84 -8.30
N LYS A 8 -2.36 10.02 -8.19
CA LYS A 8 -2.93 11.21 -7.56
C LYS A 8 -2.50 11.38 -6.10
N ILE A 9 -2.41 10.29 -5.34
CA ILE A 9 -1.97 10.34 -3.94
C ILE A 9 -0.48 10.66 -3.85
N ARG A 10 0.36 10.08 -4.71
CA ARG A 10 1.79 10.42 -4.79
C ARG A 10 2.01 11.90 -5.10
N GLY A 11 1.25 12.46 -6.05
CA GLY A 11 1.26 13.90 -6.34
C GLY A 11 0.91 14.75 -5.10
N ARG A 12 -0.14 14.37 -4.36
CA ARG A 12 -0.52 15.06 -3.11
C ARG A 12 0.56 14.98 -2.03
N ILE A 13 1.30 13.87 -1.94
CA ILE A 13 2.43 13.72 -1.01
C ILE A 13 3.53 14.72 -1.37
N VAL A 14 3.90 14.81 -2.65
CA VAL A 14 4.93 15.74 -3.14
C VAL A 14 4.54 17.19 -2.85
N GLU A 15 3.31 17.58 -3.18
CA GLU A 15 2.80 18.92 -2.90
C GLU A 15 2.81 19.25 -1.41
N ALA A 16 2.39 18.30 -0.55
CA ALA A 16 2.37 18.49 0.89
C ALA A 16 3.78 18.66 1.47
N CYS A 17 4.73 17.86 1.01
CA CYS A 17 6.12 17.95 1.44
C CYS A 17 6.77 19.27 1.01
N SER A 18 6.49 19.72 -0.23
CA SER A 18 6.97 21.00 -0.76
C SER A 18 6.52 22.20 0.09
N ARG A 19 5.25 22.22 0.53
CA ARG A 19 4.71 23.31 1.38
C ARG A 19 5.44 23.53 2.70
N VAL A 20 6.13 22.51 3.21
CA VAL A 20 6.81 22.55 4.52
C VAL A 20 8.31 22.30 4.42
N GLY A 21 8.87 22.24 3.20
CA GLY A 21 10.31 22.00 2.98
C GLY A 21 10.77 20.60 3.40
N ARG A 22 9.88 19.59 3.40
CA ARG A 22 10.22 18.19 3.71
C ARG A 22 10.59 17.44 2.43
N ASN A 23 11.52 16.49 2.51
CA ASN A 23 11.81 15.59 1.39
C ASN A 23 10.66 14.55 1.22
N PRO A 24 9.97 14.47 0.06
CA PRO A 24 8.87 13.53 -0.14
C PRO A 24 9.25 12.05 0.00
N ASN A 25 10.51 11.69 -0.25
CA ASN A 25 10.99 10.31 -0.11
C ASN A 25 11.04 9.85 1.36
N THR A 26 10.85 10.76 2.32
CA THR A 26 10.70 10.42 3.75
C THR A 26 9.26 10.08 4.13
N VAL A 27 8.32 10.10 3.18
CA VAL A 27 6.92 9.72 3.37
C VAL A 27 6.65 8.43 2.61
N THR A 28 6.27 7.39 3.34
CA THR A 28 5.89 6.10 2.74
C THR A 28 4.38 6.05 2.48
N LEU A 29 3.99 5.63 1.28
CA LEU A 29 2.60 5.36 0.94
C LEU A 29 2.26 3.91 1.28
N MET A 30 1.36 3.71 2.24
CA MET A 30 0.83 2.41 2.62
C MET A 30 -0.61 2.25 2.17
N ALA A 31 -0.92 1.13 1.51
CA ALA A 31 -2.28 0.81 1.08
C ALA A 31 -3.00 0.03 2.19
N VAL A 32 -4.13 0.55 2.66
CA VAL A 32 -5.02 -0.19 3.58
C VAL A 32 -5.93 -1.09 2.75
N THR A 33 -5.74 -2.40 2.84
CA THR A 33 -6.32 -3.39 1.93
C THR A 33 -7.50 -4.18 2.51
N LYS A 34 -7.97 -3.83 3.72
CA LYS A 34 -9.15 -4.46 4.33
C LYS A 34 -10.36 -4.44 3.38
N GLY A 35 -10.98 -5.59 3.18
CA GLY A 35 -12.12 -5.76 2.27
C GLY A 35 -11.80 -5.60 0.78
N ARG A 36 -10.52 -5.51 0.38
CA ARG A 36 -10.10 -5.46 -1.02
C ARG A 36 -9.75 -6.85 -1.53
N SER A 37 -10.07 -7.08 -2.80
CA SER A 37 -9.75 -8.32 -3.51
C SER A 37 -8.25 -8.44 -3.81
N ILE A 38 -7.77 -9.67 -4.01
CA ILE A 38 -6.38 -9.94 -4.43
C ILE A 38 -6.01 -9.18 -5.71
N LYS A 39 -6.93 -9.11 -6.68
CA LYS A 39 -6.70 -8.42 -7.95
C LYS A 39 -6.47 -6.92 -7.76
N GLU A 40 -7.25 -6.28 -6.88
CA GLU A 40 -7.05 -4.86 -6.53
C GLU A 40 -5.68 -4.65 -5.86
N ILE A 41 -5.25 -5.58 -4.99
CA ILE A 41 -3.95 -5.51 -4.31
C ILE A 41 -2.81 -5.71 -5.32
N GLN A 42 -2.94 -6.65 -6.26
CA GLN A 42 -1.98 -6.84 -7.36
C GLN A 42 -1.82 -5.58 -8.23
N GLU A 43 -2.92 -4.89 -8.54
CA GLU A 43 -2.86 -3.61 -9.27
C GLU A 43 -2.13 -2.52 -8.47
N ALA A 44 -2.29 -2.49 -7.15
CA ALA A 44 -1.53 -1.57 -6.30
C ALA A 44 -0.03 -1.92 -6.27
N ILE A 45 0.30 -3.21 -6.15
CA ILE A 45 1.67 -3.72 -6.16
C ILE A 45 2.36 -3.39 -7.49
N SER A 46 1.68 -3.60 -8.62
CA SER A 46 2.24 -3.27 -9.95
C SER A 46 2.51 -1.76 -10.15
N CYS A 47 1.86 -0.91 -9.35
CA CYS A 47 2.15 0.52 -9.28
C CYS A 47 3.31 0.87 -8.34
N GLY A 48 3.96 -0.13 -7.71
CA GLY A 48 5.08 0.01 -6.78
C GLY A 48 4.65 0.29 -5.34
N VAL A 49 3.47 -0.15 -4.90
CA VAL A 49 3.12 -0.17 -3.47
C VAL A 49 3.66 -1.44 -2.83
N THR A 50 4.51 -1.29 -1.83
CA THR A 50 5.12 -2.40 -1.08
C THR A 50 4.57 -2.52 0.34
N GLU A 51 4.02 -1.44 0.91
CA GLU A 51 3.45 -1.43 2.26
C GLU A 51 1.95 -1.76 2.25
N ILE A 52 1.57 -2.87 2.87
CA ILE A 52 0.21 -3.42 2.92
C ILE A 52 -0.33 -3.38 4.35
N GLY A 53 -1.46 -2.69 4.55
CA GLY A 53 -2.11 -2.52 5.85
C GLY A 53 -3.41 -3.30 5.96
N GLU A 54 -3.49 -4.23 6.92
CA GLU A 54 -4.69 -5.03 7.21
C GLU A 54 -5.27 -4.72 8.60
N SER A 55 -6.58 -4.90 8.74
CA SER A 55 -7.27 -4.64 10.03
C SER A 55 -7.63 -5.90 10.82
N ARG A 56 -7.50 -7.09 10.23
CA ARG A 56 -7.86 -8.37 10.88
C ARG A 56 -6.86 -9.44 10.51
N VAL A 57 -6.38 -10.19 11.50
CA VAL A 57 -5.37 -11.24 11.31
C VAL A 57 -5.85 -12.32 10.33
N GLN A 58 -7.11 -12.74 10.39
CA GLN A 58 -7.63 -13.80 9.52
C GLN A 58 -7.65 -13.40 8.04
N GLU A 59 -7.83 -12.12 7.75
CA GLU A 59 -7.77 -11.59 6.38
C GLU A 59 -6.31 -11.40 5.94
N ALA A 60 -5.47 -10.89 6.84
CA ALA A 60 -4.05 -10.70 6.60
C ALA A 60 -3.34 -12.01 6.25
N VAL A 61 -3.55 -13.08 7.03
CA VAL A 61 -2.93 -14.39 6.79
C VAL A 61 -3.27 -14.93 5.40
N LYS A 62 -4.55 -14.90 5.01
CA LYS A 62 -4.98 -15.39 3.70
C LYS A 62 -4.33 -14.66 2.53
N LYS A 63 -4.18 -13.34 2.65
CA LYS A 63 -3.55 -12.53 1.61
C LYS A 63 -2.04 -12.68 1.63
N TYR A 64 -1.44 -12.74 2.82
CA TYR A 64 -0.02 -12.99 3.01
C TYR A 64 0.38 -14.30 2.33
N GLU A 65 -0.28 -15.42 2.66
CA GLU A 65 0.00 -16.74 2.06
C GLU A 65 -0.13 -16.72 0.53
N PHE A 66 -1.07 -15.94 -0.02
CA PHE A 66 -1.21 -15.79 -1.47
C PHE A 66 0.01 -15.09 -2.10
N PHE A 67 0.48 -14.00 -1.50
CA PHE A 67 1.55 -13.17 -2.06
C PHE A 67 2.98 -13.61 -1.67
N GLU A 68 3.14 -14.32 -0.55
CA GLU A 68 4.43 -14.84 -0.07
C GLU A 68 5.11 -15.73 -1.12
N SER A 69 4.31 -16.42 -1.94
CA SER A 69 4.80 -17.28 -3.01
C SER A 69 5.37 -16.54 -4.23
N SER A 70 5.10 -15.24 -4.38
CA SER A 70 5.36 -14.51 -5.64
C SER A 70 6.04 -13.15 -5.50
N GLU A 71 6.00 -12.50 -4.33
CA GLU A 71 6.44 -11.10 -4.17
C GLU A 71 7.30 -10.90 -2.91
N SER A 72 8.62 -10.86 -3.07
CA SER A 72 9.60 -10.87 -1.96
C SER A 72 9.68 -9.56 -1.15
N ASP A 73 9.19 -8.45 -1.70
CA ASP A 73 9.43 -7.10 -1.15
C ASP A 73 8.18 -6.46 -0.52
N LEU A 74 7.18 -7.27 -0.15
CA LEU A 74 5.97 -6.76 0.52
C LEU A 74 6.13 -6.70 2.04
N HIS A 75 5.79 -5.55 2.61
CA HIS A 75 5.78 -5.32 4.06
C HIS A 75 4.35 -5.26 4.58
N TRP A 76 4.04 -6.15 5.53
CA TRP A 76 2.69 -6.31 6.08
C TRP A 76 2.56 -5.65 7.44
N HIS A 77 1.53 -4.81 7.59
CA HIS A 77 1.23 -4.06 8.80
C HIS A 77 -0.17 -4.41 9.29
N LEU A 78 -0.27 -4.87 10.54
CA LEU A 78 -1.57 -4.97 11.21
C LEU A 78 -1.89 -3.61 11.84
N VAL A 79 -2.85 -2.90 11.27
CA VAL A 79 -3.30 -1.56 11.71
C VAL A 79 -4.66 -1.58 12.40
N GLY A 80 -5.22 -2.78 12.61
CA GLY A 80 -6.44 -3.02 13.38
C GLY A 80 -6.17 -3.38 14.84
N HIS A 81 -7.25 -3.59 15.59
CA HIS A 81 -7.22 -4.02 16.99
C HIS A 81 -7.34 -5.54 17.10
#